data_AF-V5TRP3-F1
#
_entry.id   AF-V5TRP3-F1
#
_cell.length_a   1.000
_cell.length_b   1.000
_cell.length_c   1.000
_cell.angle_alpha   90.00
_cell.angle_beta   90.00
_cell.angle_gamma   90.00
#
_symmetry.space_group_name_H-M   'P 1'
#
loop_
_entity.id
_entity.type
_entity.pdbx_description
1 polymer ?
#
loop_
_entity_poly.entity_id
_entity_poly.type
_entity_poly.pdbx_seq_one_letter_code
_entity_poly.pdbx_strand_id
1 'polypeptide(L)' 'MSLDGATEKSAWAHHEQESNHGRLYPNHDDLVNKGLLEKGELDKRTSVYTVTQRGKREIEARQEWESQYLESKESVPA' A
#
# COMPACT_ATOMS: atom_id res chain seq x y z
N MET A 1 31.14 -25.82 -19.51
CA MET A 1 31.76 -24.47 -19.35
C MET A 1 30.70 -23.47 -19.77
N SER A 2 29.89 -23.02 -18.80
CA SER A 2 29.76 -21.62 -18.30
C SER A 2 28.73 -20.82 -19.12
N LEU A 3 27.55 -20.46 -18.58
CA LEU A 3 27.28 -19.36 -17.61
C LEU A 3 27.64 -18.00 -18.27
N ASP A 4 26.78 -16.99 -18.45
CA ASP A 4 25.66 -16.48 -17.66
C ASP A 4 24.74 -15.59 -18.54
N GLY A 5 23.45 -15.56 -18.24
CA GLY A 5 22.50 -14.59 -18.77
C GLY A 5 21.43 -14.35 -17.72
N ALA A 6 21.63 -13.29 -16.94
CA ALA A 6 20.93 -13.00 -15.70
C ALA A 6 19.39 -13.09 -15.82
N THR A 7 18.80 -13.88 -14.93
CA THR A 7 17.36 -13.87 -14.66
C THR A 7 16.97 -12.52 -14.07
N GLU A 8 16.28 -11.72 -14.86
CA GLU A 8 15.60 -10.51 -14.41
C GLU A 8 14.43 -10.94 -13.51
N LYS A 9 14.72 -11.12 -12.22
CA LYS A 9 13.69 -11.33 -11.18
C LYS A 9 12.90 -10.03 -11.04
N SER A 10 11.81 -9.90 -11.77
CA SER A 10 10.80 -8.88 -11.53
C SER A 10 10.22 -9.09 -10.12
N ALA A 11 10.49 -8.14 -9.24
CA ALA A 11 10.01 -8.09 -7.86
C ALA A 11 8.51 -7.75 -7.82
N TRP A 12 7.66 -8.63 -8.35
CA TRP A 12 6.20 -8.55 -8.23
C TRP A 12 5.61 -9.64 -7.32
N ALA A 13 6.47 -10.42 -6.68
CA ALA A 13 6.04 -11.35 -5.64
C ALA A 13 5.67 -10.54 -4.38
N HIS A 14 4.50 -10.85 -3.80
CA HIS A 14 4.05 -10.49 -2.43
C HIS A 14 3.01 -9.38 -2.23
N HIS A 15 2.14 -9.05 -3.20
CA HIS A 15 0.93 -8.28 -2.85
C HIS A 15 -0.35 -8.77 -3.54
N GLU A 16 -0.51 -10.10 -3.61
CA GLU A 16 -1.81 -10.72 -3.89
C GLU A 16 -2.33 -11.38 -2.59
N GLN A 17 -2.34 -10.60 -1.50
CA GLN A 17 -2.86 -11.08 -0.22
C GLN A 17 -4.29 -10.55 -0.06
N GLU A 18 -5.24 -11.41 -0.45
CA GLU A 18 -6.59 -11.51 0.11
C GLU A 18 -7.32 -10.16 0.28
N SER A 19 -7.82 -9.62 -0.84
CA SER A 19 -8.72 -8.45 -0.87
C SER A 19 -10.07 -8.79 -0.24
N ASN A 20 -10.12 -8.93 1.08
CA ASN A 20 -11.35 -9.05 1.85
C ASN A 20 -12.15 -7.74 1.71
N HIS A 21 -13.08 -7.73 0.76
CA HIS A 21 -14.09 -6.71 0.46
C HIS A 21 -15.11 -6.51 1.60
N GLY A 22 -14.69 -6.59 2.87
CA GLY A 22 -15.57 -6.48 4.03
C GLY A 22 -15.72 -5.07 4.60
N ARG A 23 -14.84 -4.13 4.20
CA ARG A 23 -14.91 -2.72 4.61
C ARG A 23 -14.48 -1.87 3.43
N LEU A 24 -15.47 -1.35 2.70
CA LEU A 24 -15.34 -0.38 1.61
C LEU A 24 -14.12 0.53 1.81
N TYR A 25 -13.03 0.21 1.11
CA TYR A 25 -11.93 1.15 1.01
C TYR A 25 -12.43 2.37 0.25
N PRO A 26 -12.11 3.58 0.72
CA PRO A 26 -12.45 4.79 -0.02
C PRO A 26 -11.92 4.63 -1.45
N ASN A 27 -12.78 4.92 -2.42
CA ASN A 27 -12.35 4.98 -3.82
C ASN A 27 -11.15 5.95 -3.91
N HIS A 28 -10.22 5.75 -4.84
CA HIS A 28 -9.04 6.62 -4.94
C HIS A 28 -9.41 8.10 -5.08
N ASP A 29 -10.55 8.40 -5.71
CA ASP A 29 -11.09 9.76 -5.79
C ASP A 29 -11.50 10.33 -4.42
N ASP A 30 -11.98 9.50 -3.48
CA ASP A 30 -12.30 9.96 -2.12
C ASP A 30 -11.04 10.33 -1.34
N LEU A 31 -9.95 9.59 -1.53
CA LEU A 31 -8.66 9.91 -0.92
C LEU A 31 -8.06 11.19 -1.49
N VAL A 32 -8.27 11.45 -2.78
CA VAL A 32 -7.92 12.72 -3.42
C VAL A 32 -8.78 13.86 -2.89
N ASN A 33 -10.11 13.67 -2.80
CA ASN A 33 -11.03 14.67 -2.25
C ASN A 33 -10.72 15.00 -0.78
N LYS A 34 -10.26 14.02 -0.01
CA LYS A 34 -9.79 14.20 1.37
C LYS A 34 -8.40 14.85 1.46
N GLY A 35 -7.71 15.07 0.34
CA GLY A 35 -6.37 15.66 0.27
C GLY A 35 -5.26 14.74 0.78
N LEU A 36 -5.50 13.43 0.81
CA LEU A 36 -4.52 12.42 1.23
C LEU A 36 -3.67 11.94 0.06
N LEU A 37 -4.25 12.01 -1.15
CA LEU A 37 -3.57 11.75 -2.41
C LEU A 37 -3.67 12.96 -3.35
N GLU A 38 -2.67 13.13 -4.19
CA GLU A 38 -2.70 13.97 -5.38
C GLU A 38 -2.84 13.09 -6.61
N LYS A 39 -3.73 13.46 -7.52
CA LYS A 39 -3.94 12.78 -8.81
C LYS A 39 -3.14 13.49 -9.89
N GLY A 40 -2.25 12.74 -10.53
CA GLY A 40 -1.56 13.11 -11.76
C GLY A 40 -1.99 12.23 -12.93
N GLU A 41 -1.51 12.58 -14.12
CA GLU A 41 -1.75 11.83 -15.35
C GLU A 41 -0.40 11.58 -16.03
N LEU A 42 -0.09 10.31 -16.31
CA LEU A 42 1.08 9.94 -17.12
C LEU A 42 0.73 9.92 -18.61
N ASP A 43 -0.47 9.43 -18.93
CA ASP A 43 -1.07 9.45 -20.26
C ASP A 43 -2.61 9.39 -20.15
N LYS A 44 -3.31 9.52 -21.28
CA LYS A 44 -4.79 9.56 -21.36
C LYS A 44 -5.52 8.37 -20.72
N ARG A 45 -4.83 7.27 -20.41
CA ARG A 45 -5.36 6.04 -19.82
C ARG A 45 -4.73 5.72 -18.47
N THR A 46 -3.60 6.35 -18.13
CA THR A 46 -2.81 6.05 -16.92
C THR A 46 -2.84 7.23 -15.95
N SER A 47 -3.67 7.12 -14.92
CA SER A 47 -3.63 8.03 -13.76
C SER A 47 -2.54 7.59 -12.77
N VAL A 48 -1.79 8.55 -12.24
CA VAL A 48 -0.78 8.34 -11.19
C VAL A 48 -1.29 8.99 -9.92
N TYR A 49 -1.07 8.36 -8.76
CA TYR A 49 -1.43 8.92 -7.47
C TYR A 49 -0.19 9.07 -6.61
N THR A 50 -0.02 10.24 -6.01
CA THR A 50 1.11 10.54 -5.11
C THR A 50 0.58 10.85 -3.72
N VAL A 51 1.16 10.24 -2.69
CA VAL A 51 0.76 10.50 -1.30
C VAL A 51 1.20 11.90 -0.90
N THR A 52 0.27 12.71 -0.43
CA THR A 52 0.57 14.07 0.05
C THR A 52 1.29 14.03 1.39
N GLN A 53 1.87 15.15 1.80
CA GLN A 53 2.45 15.26 3.15
C GLN A 53 1.40 15.01 4.25
N ARG A 54 0.14 15.41 4.01
CA ARG A 54 -0.96 15.09 4.93
C ARG A 54 -1.24 13.59 4.94
N GLY A 55 -1.34 12.96 3.77
CA GLY A 55 -1.55 11.51 3.67
C GLY A 55 -0.49 10.71 4.43
N LYS A 56 0.78 11.10 4.34
CA LYS A 56 1.87 10.46 5.10
C LYS A 56 1.66 10.53 6.61
N ARG A 57 1.26 11.70 7.13
CA ARG A 57 0.99 11.87 8.58
C ARG A 57 -0.14 10.98 9.07
N GLU A 58 -1.22 10.84 8.29
CA GLU A 58 -2.34 9.95 8.66
C GLU A 58 -1.91 8.48 8.67
N ILE A 59 -1.05 8.06 7.73
CA ILE A 59 -0.49 6.70 7.71
C ILE A 59 0.41 6.48 8.93
N GLU A 60 1.29 7.42 9.25
CA GLU A 60 2.17 7.34 10.43
C GLU A 60 1.35 7.27 11.73
N ALA A 61 0.33 8.12 11.89
CA ALA A 61 -0.56 8.09 13.05
C ALA A 61 -1.31 6.76 13.16
N ARG A 62 -1.72 6.19 12.01
CA ARG A 62 -2.34 4.87 11.97
C ARG A 62 -1.36 3.78 12.41
N GLN A 63 -0.13 3.78 11.89
CA GLN A 63 0.90 2.81 12.26
C GLN A 63 1.26 2.89 13.74
N GLU A 64 1.36 4.09 14.30
CA GLU A 64 1.61 4.30 15.73
C GLU A 64 0.48 3.71 16.57
N TRP A 65 -0.78 3.95 16.18
CA TRP A 65 -1.92 3.32 16.84
C TRP A 65 -1.88 1.79 16.70
N GLU A 66 -1.59 1.25 15.51
CA GLU A 66 -1.53 -0.20 15.31
C GLU A 66 -0.44 -0.85 16.15
N SER A 67 0.75 -0.25 16.25
CA SER A 67 1.83 -0.72 17.12
C SER A 67 1.42 -0.74 18.58
N GLN A 68 0.72 0.31 19.06
CA GLN A 68 0.30 0.38 20.46
C GLN A 68 -0.77 -0.67 20.83
N TYR A 69 -1.62 -1.09 19.90
CA TYR A 69 -2.83 -1.85 20.22
C TYR A 69 -2.93 -3.24 19.56
N LEU A 70 -2.16 -3.53 18.50
CA LEU A 70 -2.25 -4.79 17.74
C LEU A 70 -1.06 -5.74 17.94
N GLU A 71 0.10 -5.28 18.41
CA GLU A 71 1.28 -6.14 18.65
C GLU A 71 1.10 -7.19 19.77
N SER A 72 -0.01 -7.16 20.51
CA SER A 72 -0.32 -8.14 21.58
C SER A 72 -1.04 -9.42 21.10
N LYS A 73 -1.34 -9.57 19.80
CA LYS A 73 -2.17 -10.67 19.28
C LYS A 73 -1.44 -11.81 18.56
N GLU A 74 -0.12 -11.97 18.73
CA GLU A 74 0.59 -13.19 18.33
C GLU A 74 1.31 -13.85 19.52
N SER A 75 0.53 -14.38 20.46
CA SER A 75 0.96 -15.55 21.22
C SER A 75 -0.19 -16.55 21.22
N VAL A 76 -0.26 -17.38 20.18
CA VAL A 76 -1.02 -18.62 20.22
C VAL A 76 -0.09 -19.66 20.86
N PRO A 77 -0.27 -20.06 22.13
CA PRO A 77 0.48 -21.18 22.68
C PRO A 77 0.03 -22.47 21.96
N ALA A 78 1.02 -23.24 21.52
CA ALA A 78 0.85 -24.59 20.98
C ALA A 78 0.42 -25.59 22.06
#